data_AF-A0A6A2FG56-F1
#
_entry.id   AF-A0A6A2FG56-F1
#
_cell.length_a   1.000
_cell.length_b   1.000
_cell.length_c   1.000
_cell.angle_alpha   90.00
_cell.angle_beta   90.00
_cell.angle_gamma   90.00
#
_symmetry.space_group_name_H-M   'P 1'
#
loop_
_entity.id
_entity.type
_entity.pdbx_description
1 polymer ?
#
loop_
_entity_poly.entity_id
_entity_poly.type
_entity_poly.pdbx_seq_one_letter_code
_entity_poly.pdbx_strand_id
1 'polypeptide(L)'
;MNKKIEFDAVLISAGDGGGVYAEVPFNVEEVFGSKGRVPITALIEGESYKGSLMNMGTGCHIFPVLRAIREKIGKQVGDTIHVVVERDTQERVVELPDELGQLLAANPAAKQLFDGLSFTNRKEYARWISDAKREETKQTRLAQTLEKLMAGKKNPTDK
;
A
#
# COMPACT_ATOMS: atom_id res chain seq x y z
N MET A 1 -4.50 5.42 -19.42
CA MET A 1 -5.44 6.53 -19.17
C MET A 1 -5.96 6.38 -17.75
N ASN A 2 -5.42 7.14 -16.80
CA ASN A 2 -5.84 7.04 -15.40
C ASN A 2 -7.19 7.75 -15.28
N LYS A 3 -8.28 6.99 -15.08
CA LYS A 3 -9.59 7.56 -14.80
C LYS A 3 -9.56 8.20 -13.42
N LYS A 4 -9.72 9.52 -13.39
CA LYS A 4 -9.95 10.33 -12.19
C LYS A 4 -11.46 10.52 -12.04
N ILE A 5 -11.98 10.29 -10.84
CA ILE A 5 -13.39 10.43 -10.50
C ILE A 5 -13.51 11.29 -9.25
N GLU A 6 -14.33 12.31 -9.34
CA GLU A 6 -14.75 13.15 -8.23
C GLU A 6 -16.18 12.80 -7.81
N PHE A 7 -16.41 12.75 -6.52
CA PHE A 7 -17.70 12.43 -5.93
C PHE A 7 -17.75 12.90 -4.49
N ASP A 8 -18.97 13.11 -4.00
CA ASP A 8 -19.23 13.44 -2.61
C ASP A 8 -19.56 12.16 -1.84
N ALA A 9 -18.92 11.99 -0.68
CA ALA A 9 -19.11 10.83 0.17
C ALA A 9 -19.40 11.24 1.61
N VAL A 10 -20.25 10.47 2.29
CA VAL A 10 -20.56 10.69 3.70
C VAL A 10 -19.63 9.85 4.56
N LEU A 11 -19.09 10.46 5.62
CA LEU A 11 -18.26 9.78 6.60
C LEU A 11 -19.11 8.93 7.55
N ILE A 12 -18.86 7.63 7.60
CA ILE A 12 -19.58 6.66 8.42
C ILE A 12 -18.61 6.03 9.44
N SER A 13 -19.09 5.87 10.68
CA SER A 13 -18.33 5.18 11.72
C SER A 13 -18.38 3.66 11.54
N ALA A 14 -17.21 3.02 11.55
CA ALA A 14 -17.05 1.56 11.59
C ALA A 14 -17.43 0.92 12.94
N GLY A 15 -18.04 1.70 13.85
CA GLY A 15 -18.42 1.25 15.19
C GLY A 15 -17.31 1.46 16.21
N ASP A 16 -17.22 0.54 17.18
CA ASP A 16 -16.47 0.69 18.43
C ASP A 16 -14.95 0.85 18.26
N GLY A 17 -14.41 0.52 17.08
CA GLY A 17 -12.97 0.63 16.77
C GLY A 17 -12.49 2.04 16.37
N GLY A 18 -13.36 3.06 16.36
CA GLY A 18 -13.00 4.44 15.96
C GLY A 18 -12.64 4.62 14.48
N GLY A 19 -12.87 3.58 13.67
CA GLY A 19 -12.59 3.54 12.25
C GLY A 19 -13.51 4.46 11.46
N VAL A 20 -12.90 5.47 10.82
CA VAL A 20 -13.46 6.30 9.75
C VAL A 20 -13.70 5.56 8.44
N TYR A 21 -14.88 5.43 7.85
CA TYR A 21 -14.95 5.06 6.42
C TYR A 21 -15.89 5.97 5.64
N ALA A 22 -15.72 5.97 4.32
CA ALA A 22 -16.61 6.66 3.40
C ALA A 22 -17.07 5.67 2.33
N GLU A 23 -18.36 5.72 2.01
CA GLU A 23 -18.96 4.91 0.95
C GLU A 23 -18.82 5.62 -0.39
N VAL A 24 -18.44 4.86 -1.41
CA VAL A 24 -18.31 5.36 -2.77
C VAL A 24 -19.67 5.26 -3.47
N PRO A 25 -20.29 6.36 -3.91
CA PRO A 25 -21.61 6.38 -4.53
C PRO A 25 -21.60 5.91 -6.00
N PHE A 26 -20.49 5.32 -6.46
CA PHE A 26 -20.37 4.78 -7.81
C PHE A 26 -19.78 3.37 -7.80
N ASN A 27 -20.04 2.63 -8.88
CA ASN A 27 -19.56 1.27 -9.01
C ASN A 27 -18.09 1.23 -9.47
N VAL A 28 -17.19 0.99 -8.52
CA VAL A 28 -15.73 0.86 -8.75
C VAL A 28 -15.43 -0.29 -9.72
N GLU A 29 -16.26 -1.33 -9.79
CA GLU A 29 -16.11 -2.41 -10.75
C GLU A 29 -16.30 -1.93 -12.19
N GLU A 30 -17.35 -1.15 -12.46
CA GLU A 30 -17.59 -0.58 -13.80
C GLU A 30 -16.53 0.46 -14.18
N VAL A 31 -16.06 1.23 -13.19
CA VAL A 31 -15.05 2.27 -13.41
C VAL A 31 -13.67 1.68 -13.65
N PHE A 32 -13.20 0.86 -12.72
CA PHE A 32 -11.81 0.39 -12.60
C PHE A 32 -11.63 -1.06 -13.05
N GLY A 33 -12.72 -1.79 -13.36
CA GLY A 33 -12.68 -3.16 -13.88
C GLY A 33 -12.22 -4.18 -12.83
N SER A 34 -12.45 -3.93 -11.54
CA SER A 34 -11.92 -4.77 -10.46
C SER A 34 -12.89 -4.86 -9.29
N LYS A 35 -13.31 -6.09 -8.98
CA LYS A 35 -14.19 -6.47 -7.84
C LYS A 35 -13.51 -6.45 -6.48
N GLY A 36 -12.17 -6.47 -6.49
CA GLY A 36 -11.37 -6.69 -5.30
C GLY A 36 -10.78 -5.39 -4.74
N ARG A 37 -9.58 -5.52 -4.20
CA ARG A 37 -8.82 -4.40 -3.65
C ARG A 37 -8.21 -3.57 -4.78
N VAL A 38 -8.72 -2.36 -5.00
CA VAL A 38 -8.15 -1.44 -6.00
C VAL A 38 -7.28 -0.40 -5.30
N PRO A 39 -5.95 -0.38 -5.55
CA PRO A 39 -5.12 0.70 -5.04
C PRO A 39 -5.52 2.01 -5.71
N ILE A 40 -5.77 3.02 -4.90
CA ILE A 40 -6.17 4.35 -5.37
C ILE A 40 -5.38 5.42 -4.65
N THR A 41 -5.22 6.55 -5.33
CA THR A 41 -4.89 7.82 -4.68
C THR A 41 -6.18 8.63 -4.65
N ALA A 42 -6.66 8.96 -3.46
CA ALA A 42 -7.77 9.89 -3.26
C ALA A 42 -7.23 11.26 -2.86
N LEU A 43 -8.01 12.30 -3.11
CA LEU A 43 -7.78 13.65 -2.64
C LEU A 43 -9.07 14.11 -1.98
N ILE A 44 -9.05 14.22 -0.65
CA ILE A 44 -10.21 14.50 0.19
C ILE A 44 -10.13 15.96 0.60
N GLU A 45 -11.03 16.83 0.11
CA GLU A 45 -11.04 18.27 0.43
C GLU A 45 -9.65 18.96 0.24
N GLY A 46 -8.85 18.49 -0.73
CA GLY A 46 -7.47 18.98 -0.94
C GLY A 46 -6.36 18.13 -0.33
N GLU A 47 -6.67 17.22 0.60
CA GLU A 47 -5.69 16.36 1.27
C GLU A 47 -5.45 15.05 0.51
N SER A 48 -4.20 14.80 0.15
CA SER A 48 -3.81 13.56 -0.52
C SER A 48 -3.89 12.36 0.42
N TYR A 49 -4.69 11.37 0.03
CA TYR A 49 -4.86 10.08 0.70
C TYR A 49 -4.44 8.95 -0.24
N LYS A 50 -3.52 8.09 0.20
CA LYS A 50 -3.19 6.86 -0.53
C LYS A 50 -3.80 5.67 0.19
N GLY A 51 -4.65 4.95 -0.51
CA GLY A 51 -5.42 3.86 0.08
C GLY A 51 -5.77 2.75 -0.88
N SER A 52 -6.74 1.96 -0.50
CA SER A 52 -7.33 0.97 -1.38
C SER A 52 -8.83 0.97 -1.21
N LEU A 53 -9.55 0.98 -2.34
CA LEU A 53 -10.97 0.70 -2.36
C LEU A 53 -11.16 -0.78 -2.07
N MET A 54 -12.00 -1.10 -1.08
CA MET A 54 -12.31 -2.47 -0.69
C MET A 54 -13.81 -2.67 -0.70
N ASN A 55 -14.24 -3.79 -1.27
CA ASN A 55 -15.62 -4.23 -1.19
C ASN A 55 -15.77 -5.11 0.07
N MET A 56 -16.53 -4.64 1.06
CA MET A 56 -16.79 -5.39 2.31
C MET A 56 -17.99 -6.34 2.19
N GLY A 57 -18.48 -6.62 0.97
CA GLY A 57 -19.60 -7.54 0.74
C GLY A 57 -20.98 -6.88 0.85
N THR A 58 -21.04 -5.56 1.04
CA THR A 58 -22.28 -4.77 1.15
C THR A 58 -22.77 -4.22 -0.20
N GLY A 59 -22.08 -4.51 -1.31
CA GLY A 59 -22.44 -4.02 -2.64
C GLY A 59 -21.88 -2.63 -2.98
N CYS A 60 -21.42 -1.87 -1.98
CA CYS A 60 -20.73 -0.60 -2.14
C CYS A 60 -19.24 -0.74 -1.80
N HIS A 61 -18.38 -0.06 -2.55
CA HIS A 61 -16.97 0.02 -2.22
C HIS A 61 -16.77 1.08 -1.14
N ILE A 62 -15.90 0.79 -0.19
CA ILE A 62 -15.56 1.72 0.89
C ILE A 62 -14.06 1.99 0.92
N PHE A 63 -13.70 3.16 1.44
CA PHE A 63 -12.32 3.45 1.82
C PHE A 63 -12.23 3.98 3.25
N PRO A 64 -11.22 3.55 4.02
CA PRO A 64 -11.04 4.04 5.36
C PRO A 64 -10.44 5.45 5.35
N VAL A 65 -11.07 6.39 6.03
CA VAL A 65 -10.56 7.75 6.20
C VAL A 65 -9.76 7.85 7.50
N LEU A 66 -8.46 8.09 7.36
CA LEU A 66 -7.54 8.21 8.49
C LEU A 66 -7.95 9.36 9.41
N ARG A 67 -7.75 9.16 10.73
CA ARG A 67 -8.01 10.20 11.73
C ARG A 67 -7.26 11.50 11.44
N ALA A 68 -5.99 11.40 11.02
CA ALA A 68 -5.16 12.55 10.66
C ALA A 68 -5.76 13.41 9.54
N ILE A 69 -6.44 12.80 8.56
CA ILE A 69 -7.09 13.54 7.47
C ILE A 69 -8.35 14.22 7.99
N ARG A 70 -9.18 13.51 8.77
CA ARG A 70 -10.37 14.08 9.43
C ARG A 70 -10.04 15.28 10.30
N GLU A 71 -8.98 15.19 11.09
CA GLU A 71 -8.50 16.27 11.95
C GLU A 71 -8.05 17.49 11.14
N LYS A 72 -7.43 17.29 9.96
CA LYS A 72 -7.03 18.39 9.08
C LYS A 72 -8.20 19.06 8.36
N ILE A 73 -9.13 18.27 7.82
CA ILE A 73 -10.29 18.79 7.08
C ILE A 73 -11.38 19.32 8.02
N GLY A 74 -11.30 19.01 9.33
CA GLY A 74 -12.26 19.43 10.34
C GLY A 74 -13.65 18.77 10.21
N LYS A 75 -13.74 17.62 9.54
CA LYS A 75 -14.99 16.91 9.24
C LYS A 75 -15.18 15.70 10.14
N GLN A 76 -16.42 15.46 10.56
CA GLN A 76 -16.78 14.39 11.50
C GLN A 76 -17.63 13.31 10.83
N VAL A 77 -17.94 12.25 11.58
CA VAL A 77 -18.90 11.23 11.13
C VAL A 77 -20.25 11.89 10.87
N GLY A 78 -20.83 11.63 9.71
CA GLY A 78 -22.07 12.26 9.24
C GLY A 78 -21.85 13.44 8.30
N ASP A 79 -20.64 14.02 8.25
CA ASP A 79 -20.32 15.06 7.28
C ASP A 79 -20.11 14.50 5.87
N THR A 80 -20.46 15.33 4.89
CA THR A 80 -20.13 15.09 3.49
C THR A 80 -18.75 15.68 3.18
N ILE A 81 -17.92 14.88 2.51
CA ILE A 81 -16.58 15.24 2.01
C ILE A 81 -16.53 15.11 0.50
N HIS A 82 -15.88 16.05 -0.17
CA HIS A 82 -15.59 15.93 -1.59
C HIS A 82 -14.31 15.12 -1.79
N VAL A 83 -14.41 14.02 -2.53
CA VAL A 83 -13.31 13.07 -2.72
C VAL A 83 -13.05 12.85 -4.19
N VAL A 84 -11.79 13.03 -4.55
CA VAL A 84 -11.32 12.83 -5.90
C VAL A 84 -10.38 11.64 -5.94
N VAL A 85 -10.83 10.51 -6.46
CA VAL A 85 -10.05 9.28 -6.57
C VAL A 85 -9.49 9.07 -7.96
N GLU A 86 -8.28 8.54 -8.03
CA GLU A 86 -7.67 8.07 -9.26
C GLU A 86 -7.05 6.68 -9.03
N ARG A 87 -7.02 5.86 -10.09
CA ARG A 87 -6.37 4.56 -10.04
C ARG A 87 -4.87 4.76 -9.81
N ASP A 88 -4.35 4.20 -8.72
CA ASP A 88 -2.92 4.15 -8.48
C ASP A 88 -2.33 3.04 -9.38
N THR A 89 -1.99 3.41 -10.61
CA THR A 89 -1.23 2.58 -11.54
C THR A 89 0.27 2.86 -11.44
N GLN A 90 0.70 3.68 -10.48
CA GLN A 90 2.11 3.99 -10.33
C GLN A 90 2.87 2.69 -10.10
N GLU A 91 3.85 2.45 -10.97
CA GLU A 91 4.81 1.38 -10.79
C GLU A 91 5.56 1.68 -9.50
N ARG A 92 5.25 0.92 -8.46
CA ARG A 92 5.87 1.15 -7.18
C ARG A 92 7.32 0.68 -7.31
N VAL A 93 8.24 1.61 -7.48
CA VAL A 93 9.67 1.31 -7.51
C VAL A 93 10.12 1.08 -6.07
N VAL A 94 10.73 -0.07 -5.81
CA VAL A 94 11.44 -0.29 -4.55
C VAL A 94 12.79 0.38 -4.69
N GLU A 95 13.06 1.39 -3.88
CA GLU A 95 14.41 1.91 -3.70
C GLU A 95 15.26 0.79 -3.10
N LEU A 96 16.02 0.14 -3.97
CA LEU A 96 16.79 -1.04 -3.65
C LEU A 96 18.18 -0.57 -3.21
N PRO A 97 18.60 -0.77 -1.95
CA PRO A 97 19.92 -0.33 -1.51
C PRO A 97 21.01 -1.01 -2.35
N ASP A 98 22.08 -0.29 -2.68
CA ASP A 98 23.18 -0.77 -3.53
C ASP A 98 23.72 -2.12 -3.08
N GLU A 99 23.83 -2.33 -1.76
CA GLU A 99 24.33 -3.56 -1.15
C GLU A 99 23.42 -4.77 -1.47
N LEU A 100 22.09 -4.58 -1.44
CA LEU A 100 21.14 -5.62 -1.84
C LEU A 100 21.21 -5.86 -3.35
N GLY A 101 21.39 -4.80 -4.14
CA GLY A 101 21.59 -4.89 -5.58
C GLY A 101 22.81 -5.73 -5.94
N GLN A 102 23.94 -5.49 -5.26
CA GLN A 102 25.17 -6.26 -5.43
C GLN A 102 25.01 -7.72 -4.99
N LEU A 103 24.34 -7.97 -3.87
CA LEU A 103 24.05 -9.34 -3.41
C LEU A 103 23.25 -10.14 -4.44
N LEU A 104 22.18 -9.53 -4.98
CA LEU A 104 21.34 -10.15 -6.01
C LEU A 104 22.08 -10.30 -7.35
N ALA A 105 22.94 -9.35 -7.71
CA ALA A 105 23.78 -9.45 -8.90
C ALA A 105 24.80 -10.60 -8.80
N ALA A 106 25.39 -10.80 -7.61
CA ALA A 106 26.30 -11.91 -7.33
C ALA A 106 25.58 -13.27 -7.27
N ASN A 107 24.27 -13.30 -7.02
CA ASN A 107 23.49 -14.51 -6.82
C ASN A 107 22.24 -14.54 -7.72
N PRO A 108 22.35 -15.02 -8.97
CA PRO A 108 21.24 -15.01 -9.92
C PRO A 108 20.03 -15.82 -9.45
N ALA A 109 20.23 -16.90 -8.69
CA ALA A 109 19.14 -17.67 -8.09
C ALA A 109 18.32 -16.85 -7.08
N ALA A 110 19.01 -16.13 -6.18
CA ALA A 110 18.36 -15.23 -5.23
C ALA A 110 17.68 -14.06 -5.95
N LYS A 111 18.29 -13.53 -7.02
CA LYS A 111 17.67 -12.49 -7.87
C LYS A 111 16.36 -12.94 -8.48
N GLN A 112 16.31 -14.15 -9.04
CA GLN A 112 15.08 -14.67 -9.66
C GLN A 112 13.97 -14.85 -8.63
N LEU A 113 14.30 -15.37 -7.45
CA LEU A 113 13.36 -15.50 -6.33
C LEU A 113 12.86 -14.13 -5.85
N PHE A 114 13.77 -13.18 -5.70
CA PHE A 114 13.45 -11.81 -5.28
C PHE A 114 12.58 -11.07 -6.30
N ASP A 115 12.86 -11.22 -7.60
CA ASP A 115 12.07 -10.60 -8.67
C ASP A 115 10.65 -11.16 -8.74
N GLY A 116 10.48 -12.44 -8.43
CA GLY A 116 9.18 -13.09 -8.27
C GLY A 116 8.38 -12.67 -7.04
N LEU A 117 8.97 -11.91 -6.11
CA LEU A 117 8.27 -11.41 -4.92
C LEU A 117 7.36 -10.22 -5.24
N SER A 118 6.25 -10.13 -4.50
CA SER A 118 5.37 -8.96 -4.56
C SER A 118 6.12 -7.67 -4.20
N PHE A 119 5.66 -6.54 -4.72
CA PHE A 119 6.25 -5.22 -4.39
C PHE A 119 6.40 -5.02 -2.88
N THR A 120 5.37 -5.36 -2.10
CA THR A 120 5.38 -5.23 -0.63
C THR A 120 6.52 -6.03 -0.03
N ASN A 121 6.73 -7.26 -0.49
CA ASN A 121 7.80 -8.13 -0.01
C ASN A 121 9.18 -7.58 -0.36
N ARG A 122 9.38 -7.14 -1.62
CA ARG A 122 10.63 -6.50 -2.06
C ARG A 122 10.93 -5.24 -1.25
N LYS A 123 9.91 -4.41 -1.00
CA LYS A 123 10.01 -3.20 -0.17
C LYS A 123 10.40 -3.52 1.27
N GLU A 124 9.81 -4.55 1.87
CA GLU A 124 10.13 -4.94 3.25
C GLU A 124 11.58 -5.41 3.38
N TYR A 125 12.11 -6.19 2.44
CA TYR A 125 13.53 -6.56 2.41
C TYR A 125 14.44 -5.34 2.25
N ALA A 126 14.15 -4.47 1.29
CA ALA A 126 14.93 -3.25 1.08
C ALA A 126 14.93 -2.38 2.34
N ARG A 127 13.75 -2.14 2.94
CA ARG A 127 13.61 -1.40 4.20
C ARG A 127 14.39 -2.06 5.34
N TRP A 128 14.31 -3.38 5.47
CA TRP A 128 15.01 -4.11 6.53
C TRP A 128 16.52 -3.94 6.42
N ILE A 129 17.09 -3.92 5.22
CA ILE A 129 18.52 -3.68 5.05
C ILE A 129 18.85 -2.20 5.25
N SER A 130 18.08 -1.28 4.68
CA SER A 130 18.31 0.17 4.82
C SER A 130 18.17 0.68 6.26
N ASP A 131 17.36 0.03 7.09
CA ASP A 131 17.19 0.36 8.50
C ASP A 131 18.45 0.04 9.35
N ALA A 132 19.30 -0.88 8.90
CA ALA A 132 20.54 -1.21 9.61
C ALA A 132 21.58 -0.10 9.42
N LYS A 133 21.83 0.69 10.47
CA LYS A 133 22.83 1.77 10.46
C LYS A 133 24.28 1.29 10.54
N ARG A 134 24.52 0.09 11.07
CA ARG A 134 25.85 -0.51 11.21
C ARG A 134 26.12 -1.45 10.04
N GLU A 135 27.28 -1.33 9.41
CA GLU A 135 27.70 -2.19 8.29
C GLU A 135 27.68 -3.67 8.65
N GLU A 136 28.12 -4.04 9.85
CA GLU A 136 28.11 -5.43 10.34
C GLU A 136 26.69 -6.01 10.41
N THR A 137 25.72 -5.20 10.84
CA THR A 137 24.29 -5.58 10.85
C THR A 137 23.71 -5.66 9.44
N LYS A 138 24.14 -4.79 8.53
CA LYS A 138 23.72 -4.86 7.12
C LYS A 138 24.21 -6.14 6.45
N GLN A 139 25.48 -6.49 6.62
CA GLN A 139 26.04 -7.74 6.09
C GLN A 139 25.32 -8.96 6.63
N THR A 140 25.00 -8.95 7.93
CA THR A 140 24.21 -10.02 8.57
C THR A 140 22.80 -10.12 7.97
N ARG A 141 22.11 -8.99 7.76
CA ARG A 141 20.78 -8.96 7.12
C ARG A 141 20.82 -9.37 5.64
N LEU A 142 21.91 -9.07 4.92
CA LEU A 142 22.13 -9.50 3.54
C LEU A 142 22.30 -11.01 3.45
N ALA A 143 23.15 -11.60 4.31
CA ALA A 143 23.31 -13.05 4.39
C ALA A 143 21.98 -13.75 4.71
N GLN A 144 21.25 -13.25 5.72
CA GLN A 144 19.92 -13.76 6.07
C GLN A 144 18.89 -13.56 4.96
N THR A 145 19.00 -12.49 4.17
CA THR A 145 18.11 -12.27 3.01
C THR A 145 18.30 -13.40 2.01
N LEU A 146 19.54 -13.78 1.72
CA LEU A 146 19.85 -14.87 0.80
C LEU A 146 19.33 -16.21 1.33
N GLU A 147 19.59 -16.53 2.60
CA GLU A 147 19.07 -17.75 3.22
C GLU A 147 17.53 -17.81 3.20
N LYS A 148 16.87 -16.71 3.54
CA LYS A 148 15.40 -16.62 3.56
C LYS A 148 14.81 -16.75 2.15
N LEU A 149 15.40 -16.08 1.16
CA LEU A 149 14.96 -16.20 -0.24
C LEU A 149 15.08 -17.65 -0.71
N MET A 150 16.22 -18.29 -0.46
CA MET A 150 16.46 -19.69 -0.82
C MET A 150 15.53 -20.66 -0.08
N ALA A 151 15.13 -20.33 1.14
CA ALA A 151 14.11 -21.06 1.90
C ALA A 151 12.66 -20.76 1.46
N GLY A 152 12.46 -19.96 0.39
CA GLY A 152 11.14 -19.60 -0.13
C GLY A 152 10.36 -18.61 0.74
N LYS A 153 11.02 -17.97 1.72
CA LYS A 153 10.41 -16.98 2.60
C LYS A 153 10.22 -15.67 1.84
N LYS A 154 9.00 -15.15 1.90
CA LYS A 154 8.61 -13.94 1.15
C LYS A 154 8.86 -12.65 1.93
N ASN A 155 9.08 -12.70 3.24
CA ASN A 155 9.26 -11.52 4.09
C ASN A 155 10.46 -11.73 5.03
N PRO A 156 11.30 -10.70 5.27
CA PRO A 156 12.40 -10.80 6.23
C PRO A 156 11.95 -11.13 7.66
N THR A 157 10.74 -10.73 8.04
CA THR A 157 10.16 -10.98 9.38
C THR A 157 9.47 -12.35 9.48
N ASP A 158 9.37 -13.10 8.38
CA ASP A 158 8.81 -14.46 8.41
C ASP A 158 9.72 -15.36 9.28
N LYS A 159 9.13 -15.94 10.33
CA LYS A 159 9.82 -16.83 11.27
C LYS A 159 10.05 -18.21 10.66
#